data_AF-A0A7C3Q1T7-F1
#
_entry.id   AF-A0A7C3Q1T7-F1
#
_cell.length_a   1.000
_cell.length_b   1.000
_cell.length_c   1.000
_cell.angle_alpha   90.00
_cell.angle_beta   90.00
_cell.angle_gamma   90.00
#
_symmetry.space_group_name_H-M   'P 1'
#
loop_
_entity.id
_entity.type
_entity.pdbx_description
1 polymer ?
#
loop_
_entity_poly.entity_id
_entity_poly.type
_entity_poly.pdbx_seq_one_letter_code
_entity_poly.pdbx_strand_id
1 'polypeptide(L)'
;MPSSNIREVQGDILLSSAQVIAHGVAPNDPFHSGLALALREKWPAMYKDFRHYCQTNHPKPGGIWSWSGTTPTGPIRIVALLTQDGGYEHGAKPGA
;
A
#
# COMPACT_ATOMS: atom_id res chain seq x y z
N MET A 1 26.86 -10.35 18.06
CA MET A 1 25.40 -10.17 17.94
C MET A 1 25.16 -9.59 16.55
N PRO A 2 24.40 -10.24 15.65
CA PRO A 2 24.01 -9.58 14.41
C PRO A 2 23.19 -8.34 14.76
N SER A 3 23.54 -7.20 14.17
CA SER A 3 22.74 -5.98 14.26
C SER A 3 21.35 -6.29 13.71
N SER A 4 20.28 -6.00 14.46
CA SER A 4 18.94 -6.13 13.89
C SER A 4 18.75 -5.08 12.80
N ASN A 5 18.30 -5.50 11.61
CA ASN A 5 17.93 -4.60 10.51
C ASN A 5 16.54 -3.97 10.72
N ILE A 6 16.05 -3.94 11.96
CA ILE A 6 14.72 -3.44 12.33
C ILE A 6 14.91 -2.43 13.45
N ARG A 7 14.36 -1.24 13.22
CA ARG A 7 14.23 -0.18 14.23
C ARG A 7 12.75 0.02 14.51
N GLU A 8 12.33 -0.36 15.70
CA GLU A 8 10.96 -0.16 16.17
C GLU A 8 10.78 1.28 16.66
N VAL A 9 9.68 1.90 16.25
CA VAL A 9 9.31 3.27 16.62
C VAL A 9 7.79 3.36 16.79
N GLN A 10 7.32 4.34 17.56
CA GLN A 10 5.90 4.59 17.76
C GLN A 10 5.52 5.96 17.18
N GLY A 11 4.42 6.01 16.43
CA GLY A 11 3.90 7.24 15.84
C GLY A 11 3.06 6.95 14.58
N ASP A 12 2.66 8.02 13.89
CA ASP A 12 2.02 7.92 12.58
C ASP A 12 3.09 7.79 11.49
N ILE A 13 3.07 6.68 10.76
CA ILE A 13 4.00 6.41 9.67
C ILE A 13 3.92 7.47 8.55
N LEU A 14 2.78 8.15 8.40
CA LEU A 14 2.58 9.22 7.40
C LEU A 14 3.33 10.51 7.74
N LEU A 15 3.82 10.63 8.97
CA LEU A 15 4.66 11.73 9.46
C LEU A 15 6.13 11.31 9.61
N SER A 16 6.48 10.08 9.24
CA SER A 16 7.84 9.58 9.34
C SER A 16 8.77 10.19 8.29
N SER A 17 10.07 10.15 8.57
CA SER A 17 11.13 10.45 7.58
C SER A 17 11.47 9.24 6.70
N ALA A 18 10.59 8.24 6.61
CA ALA A 18 10.84 7.05 5.81
C ALA A 18 10.84 7.40 4.32
N GLN A 19 11.81 6.86 3.58
CA GLN A 19 11.93 7.07 2.13
C GLN A 19 10.82 6.34 1.36
N VAL A 20 10.29 5.26 1.95
CA VAL A 20 9.27 4.40 1.34
C VAL A 20 8.30 3.96 2.43
N ILE A 21 7.00 3.97 2.12
CA ILE A 21 5.97 3.36 2.96
C ILE A 21 5.54 2.06 2.28
N ALA A 22 5.79 0.93 2.94
CA ALA A 22 5.27 -0.37 2.53
C ALA A 22 4.02 -0.73 3.34
N HIS A 23 2.99 -1.25 2.69
CA HIS A 23 1.78 -1.74 3.37
C HIS A 23 1.24 -3.01 2.71
N GLY A 24 0.59 -3.86 3.51
CA GLY A 24 -0.05 -5.08 3.03
C GLY A 24 -1.50 -4.85 2.61
N VAL A 25 -1.89 -5.37 1.44
CA VAL A 25 -3.27 -5.33 0.91
C VAL A 25 -3.60 -6.61 0.14
N ALA A 26 -4.88 -6.82 -0.15
CA ALA A 26 -5.30 -7.80 -1.15
C ALA A 26 -5.08 -7.27 -2.58
N PRO A 27 -4.93 -8.13 -3.59
CA PRO A 27 -5.14 -7.71 -4.98
C PRO A 27 -6.50 -7.00 -5.11
N ASN A 28 -6.56 -5.87 -5.81
CA ASN A 28 -7.82 -5.14 -6.05
C ASN A 28 -8.56 -4.62 -4.79
N ASP A 29 -7.85 -4.52 -3.65
CA ASP A 29 -8.36 -3.96 -2.38
C ASP A 29 -8.96 -2.54 -2.57
N PRO A 30 -10.15 -2.26 -1.99
CA PRO A 30 -10.79 -0.95 -2.12
C PRO A 30 -10.17 0.17 -1.27
N PHE A 31 -9.19 -0.12 -0.42
CA PHE A 31 -8.49 0.82 0.48
C PHE A 31 -9.50 1.58 1.35
N HIS A 32 -10.39 0.84 2.02
CA HIS A 32 -11.53 1.40 2.77
C HIS A 32 -11.32 1.47 4.28
N SER A 33 -10.17 0.99 4.79
CA SER A 33 -9.83 1.06 6.21
C SER A 33 -8.32 1.14 6.46
N GLY A 34 -7.94 1.46 7.70
CA GLY A 34 -6.56 1.43 8.18
C GLY A 34 -5.60 2.34 7.41
N LEU A 35 -4.34 1.91 7.32
CA LEU A 35 -3.30 2.65 6.59
C LEU A 35 -3.64 2.81 5.10
N ALA A 36 -4.26 1.80 4.48
CA ALA A 36 -4.63 1.85 3.06
C ALA A 36 -5.62 2.99 2.77
N LEU A 37 -6.63 3.19 3.64
CA LEU A 37 -7.55 4.33 3.54
C LEU A 37 -6.81 5.66 3.65
N ALA A 38 -5.96 5.83 4.65
CA ALA A 38 -5.23 7.07 4.85
C ALA A 38 -4.30 7.40 3.66
N LEU A 39 -3.66 6.38 3.06
CA LEU A 39 -2.87 6.54 1.84
C LEU A 39 -3.73 6.95 0.64
N ARG A 40 -4.92 6.36 0.48
CA ARG A 40 -5.87 6.71 -0.59
C ARG A 40 -6.39 8.14 -0.45
N GLU A 41 -6.75 8.57 0.75
CA GLU A 41 -7.25 9.92 1.01
C GLU A 41 -6.16 10.97 0.76
N LYS A 42 -4.93 10.70 1.19
CA LYS A 42 -3.79 11.62 1.02
C LYS A 42 -3.28 11.66 -0.42
N TRP A 43 -3.32 10.54 -1.14
CA TRP A 43 -2.85 10.43 -2.52
C TRP A 43 -3.87 9.70 -3.42
N PRO A 44 -4.97 10.35 -3.82
CA PRO A 44 -6.01 9.72 -4.63
C PRO A 44 -5.53 9.20 -5.99
N ALA A 45 -4.53 9.87 -6.58
CA ALA A 45 -3.91 9.42 -7.84
C ALA A 45 -3.24 8.05 -7.70
N MET A 46 -2.56 7.80 -6.58
CA MET A 46 -1.95 6.50 -6.29
C MET A 46 -3.00 5.39 -6.29
N TYR A 47 -4.12 5.60 -5.59
CA TYR A 47 -5.19 4.60 -5.56
C TYR A 47 -5.81 4.38 -6.94
N LYS A 48 -5.98 5.44 -7.75
CA LYS A 48 -6.46 5.32 -9.13
C LYS A 48 -5.52 4.44 -9.98
N ASP A 49 -4.21 4.67 -9.88
CA ASP A 49 -3.21 3.89 -10.62
C ASP A 49 -3.15 2.44 -10.13
N PHE A 50 -3.29 2.20 -8.82
CA PHE A 50 -3.40 0.86 -8.26
C PHE A 50 -4.61 0.10 -8.80
N ARG A 51 -5.77 0.76 -8.84
CA ARG A 51 -7.01 0.22 -9.41
C ARG A 51 -6.85 -0.12 -10.90
N HIS A 52 -6.23 0.76 -11.66
CA HIS A 52 -5.95 0.51 -13.07
C HIS A 52 -5.02 -0.70 -13.24
N TYR A 53 -3.92 -0.76 -12.48
CA TYR A 53 -3.03 -1.92 -12.47
C TYR A 53 -3.78 -3.23 -12.13
N CYS A 54 -4.65 -3.21 -11.13
CA CYS A 54 -5.42 -4.40 -10.75
C CYS A 54 -6.39 -4.85 -11.86
N GLN A 55 -7.02 -3.91 -12.57
CA GLN A 55 -7.95 -4.20 -13.67
C GLN A 55 -7.23 -4.70 -14.93
N THR A 56 -6.04 -4.19 -15.21
CA THR A 56 -5.28 -4.56 -16.41
C THR A 56 -4.48 -5.85 -16.19
N ASN A 57 -3.88 -6.04 -15.01
CA ASN A 57 -2.88 -7.07 -14.82
C ASN A 57 -3.36 -8.28 -14.00
N HIS A 58 -4.51 -8.17 -13.33
CA HIS A 58 -5.06 -9.23 -12.47
C HIS A 58 -4.01 -9.88 -11.55
N PRO A 59 -3.21 -9.09 -10.79
CA PRO A 59 -2.18 -9.61 -9.91
C PRO A 59 -2.74 -10.61 -8.88
N LYS A 60 -1.86 -11.50 -8.43
CA LYS A 60 -2.15 -12.48 -7.39
C LYS A 60 -1.43 -12.12 -6.08
N PRO A 61 -1.85 -12.69 -4.95
CA PRO A 61 -1.07 -12.64 -3.72
C PRO A 61 0.35 -13.15 -3.95
N GLY A 62 1.31 -12.59 -3.20
CA GLY A 62 2.76 -12.75 -3.41
C GLY A 62 3.39 -11.70 -4.33
N GLY A 63 2.57 -10.86 -4.97
CA GLY A 63 3.03 -9.77 -5.84
C GLY A 63 3.39 -8.47 -5.09
N ILE A 64 3.99 -7.54 -5.85
CA ILE A 64 4.32 -6.19 -5.40
C ILE A 64 3.87 -5.17 -6.45
N TRP A 65 3.35 -4.03 -5.98
CA TRP A 65 3.11 -2.86 -6.82
C TRP A 65 3.72 -1.61 -6.17
N SER A 66 4.43 -0.82 -6.96
CA SER A 66 5.11 0.38 -6.47
C SER A 66 4.62 1.63 -7.19
N TRP A 67 4.46 2.71 -6.44
CA TRP A 67 4.06 4.01 -6.95
C TRP A 67 5.01 5.09 -6.45
N SER A 68 5.29 6.09 -7.29
CA SER A 68 6.05 7.27 -6.92
C SER A 68 5.28 8.52 -7.34
N GLY A 69 5.30 9.52 -6.47
CA GLY A 69 4.68 10.81 -6.73
C GLY A 69 5.43 11.94 -6.06
N THR A 70 4.89 13.15 -6.18
CA THR A 70 5.49 14.38 -5.63
C THR A 70 4.53 15.02 -4.64
N THR A 71 5.06 15.50 -3.52
CA THR A 71 4.35 16.27 -2.49
C THR A 71 5.05 17.62 -2.29
N PRO A 72 4.42 18.60 -1.60
CA PRO A 72 5.08 19.87 -1.27
C PRO A 72 6.39 19.71 -0.48
N THR A 73 6.55 18.60 0.25
CA THR A 73 7.73 18.32 1.08
C THR A 73 8.75 17.41 0.40
N GLY A 74 8.52 17.04 -0.87
CA GLY A 74 9.43 16.17 -1.64
C GLY A 74 8.75 14.93 -2.25
N PRO A 75 9.55 14.01 -2.82
CA PRO A 75 9.03 12.80 -3.42
C PRO A 75 8.42 11.86 -2.37
N ILE A 76 7.41 11.10 -2.78
CA ILE A 76 6.82 10.02 -1.99
C ILE A 76 6.92 8.71 -2.78
N ARG A 77 7.24 7.62 -2.09
CA ARG A 77 7.19 6.26 -2.66
C ARG A 77 6.36 5.35 -1.77
N ILE A 78 5.41 4.65 -2.40
CA ILE A 78 4.50 3.72 -1.74
C ILE A 78 4.67 2.35 -2.40
N VAL A 79 4.69 1.31 -1.58
CA VAL A 79 4.78 -0.08 -2.01
C VAL A 79 3.62 -0.86 -1.42
N ALA A 80 2.73 -1.35 -2.28
CA ALA A 80 1.69 -2.30 -1.92
C ALA A 80 2.24 -3.72 -2.04
N LEU A 81 2.31 -4.42 -0.90
CA LEU A 81 2.65 -5.84 -0.82
C LEU A 81 1.33 -6.62 -0.87
N LEU A 82 1.13 -7.39 -1.94
CA LEU A 82 -0.11 -8.16 -2.15
C LEU A 82 -0.03 -9.41 -1.29
N THR A 83 -0.42 -9.29 -0.03
CA THR A 83 -0.16 -10.29 1.02
C THR A 83 -1.40 -11.04 1.46
N GLN A 84 -2.57 -10.57 1.02
CA GLN A 84 -3.85 -11.12 1.43
C GLN A 84 -4.56 -11.72 0.22
N ASP A 85 -5.33 -12.78 0.45
CA ASP A 85 -6.24 -13.32 -0.54
C ASP A 85 -7.46 -12.41 -0.74
N GLY A 86 -8.19 -12.65 -1.82
CA GLY A 86 -9.43 -11.93 -2.14
C GLY A 86 -9.24 -10.70 -3.04
N GLY A 87 -10.34 -9.97 -3.21
CA GLY A 87 -10.41 -8.68 -3.90
C GLY A 87 -10.86 -8.70 -5.37
N TYR A 88 -10.85 -9.85 -6.05
CA TYR A 88 -11.54 -10.00 -7.35
C TYR A 88 -12.92 -10.66 -7.25
N GLU A 89 -13.19 -11.38 -6.16
CA GLU A 89 -14.47 -12.02 -5.95
C GLU A 89 -15.53 -11.01 -5.48
N HIS A 90 -16.77 -11.20 -5.94
CA HIS A 90 -17.88 -10.30 -5.61
C HIS A 90 -18.19 -10.36 -4.12
N GLY A 91 -17.89 -9.28 -3.38
CA GLY A 91 -18.10 -9.20 -1.94
C GLY A 91 -16.93 -9.71 -1.07
N ALA A 92 -15.79 -10.08 -1.67
CA ALA A 92 -14.61 -10.42 -0.88
C ALA A 92 -14.10 -9.22 -0.09
N LYS A 93 -13.87 -9.43 1.20
CA LYS A 93 -13.25 -8.46 2.10
C LYS A 93 -11.78 -8.83 2.26
N PRO A 94 -10.84 -7.87 2.16
CA PRO A 94 -9.44 -8.11 2.49
C PRO A 94 -9.32 -8.65 3.93
N GLY A 95 -8.49 -9.69 4.12
CA GLY A 95 -8.17 -10.25 5.44
C GLY A 95 -9.18 -11.24 6.04
N ALA A 96 -10.08 -11.81 5.23
CA ALA A 96 -10.94 -12.94 5.60
C ALA A 96 -10.21 -14.29 5.47
#